data_AF-A0A6M3HVG6-F1
#
_entry.id   AF-A0A6M3HVG6-F1
#
_cell.length_a   1.000
_cell.length_b   1.000
_cell.length_c   1.000
_cell.angle_alpha   90.00
_cell.angle_beta   90.00
_cell.angle_gamma   90.00
#
_symmetry.space_group_name_H-M   'P 1'
#
loop_
_entity.id
_entity.type
_entity.pdbx_description
1 polymer ?
#
loop_
_entity_poly.entity_id
_entity_poly.type
_entity_poly.pdbx_seq_one_letter_code
_entity_poly.pdbx_strand_id
1 'polypeptide(L)'
;MKLTPSQYVIKTISSYDNNDPRYMEYTRLYLDGLSTNALNQFIIRQDNVLNNLTNTEQYLKFFKKNNLQFDPVRINDDPTRRYFETHLCCETLFHHLSYLTLSDLNSLYAAAIKFGGPAVKEHHEKTLSQGEYLHIGSEGILGQGPNIGMPKDFLSKCQVLCKLGAYATDVAKNSGELLPHDIYSTAKLYQEHYRARDIRPERKTLYNRNLGLMRTEMPIPRNDLATSLRPQTYKRPTDNSNPMLIEGDNWPNKVFSLHVLPYANSPSGTMLCQLRLIIALMERGTLPNIDYNNYLRCFIAAMLYGSGGHTLYEFVVPLTLDELSKDLSPIIKVNSVSDLFYINNEAACNIAMKRTISYNKYYCKLIGMDLGIQIKKARVSIDNRMKLKAAEEESKMALLLQEKQNKILTFDLATGIAKLENKPQSTIIKNKLQLLKEINKSGVIDWPVGTPGENKLLYKKRLTEHYCSIKQIEANKAISDALDECIIAPK
;
A
#
# COMPACT_ATOMS: atom_id res chain seq x y z
N MET A 1 14.07 3.22 -4.10
CA MET A 1 12.63 2.92 -3.92
C MET A 1 12.25 1.82 -4.90
N LYS A 2 11.49 0.81 -4.46
CA LYS A 2 10.93 -0.21 -5.36
C LYS A 2 9.57 0.30 -5.87
N LEU A 3 9.31 0.19 -7.17
CA LEU A 3 8.05 0.62 -7.77
C LEU A 3 7.12 -0.58 -7.94
N THR A 4 5.81 -0.37 -7.82
CA THR A 4 4.83 -1.33 -8.32
C THR A 4 4.78 -1.32 -9.86
N PRO A 5 4.20 -2.33 -10.51
CA PRO A 5 4.04 -2.33 -11.97
C PRO A 5 3.21 -1.14 -12.45
N SER A 6 2.14 -0.80 -11.72
CA SER A 6 1.31 0.38 -11.97
C SER A 6 2.14 1.68 -11.96
N GLN A 7 2.94 1.91 -10.92
CA GLN A 7 3.80 3.09 -10.81
C GLN A 7 4.86 3.16 -11.93
N TYR A 8 5.39 2.01 -12.33
CA TYR A 8 6.34 1.93 -13.44
C TYR A 8 5.70 2.31 -14.77
N VAL A 9 4.53 1.77 -15.08
CA VAL A 9 3.80 2.09 -16.32
C VAL A 9 3.44 3.57 -16.35
N ILE A 10 2.97 4.16 -15.24
CA ILE A 10 2.72 5.61 -15.13
C ILE A 10 4.00 6.41 -15.39
N LYS A 11 5.14 5.97 -14.85
CA LYS A 11 6.43 6.62 -15.10
C LYS A 11 6.80 6.55 -16.59
N THR A 12 6.59 5.41 -17.24
CA THR A 12 6.82 5.23 -18.67
C THR A 12 5.88 6.10 -19.51
N ILE A 13 4.58 6.15 -19.20
CA ILE A 13 3.64 7.05 -19.88
C ILE A 13 4.11 8.50 -19.76
N SER A 14 4.62 8.91 -18.58
CA SER A 14 5.07 10.28 -18.34
C SER A 14 6.31 10.71 -19.13
N SER A 15 7.03 9.79 -19.80
CA SER A 15 8.16 10.13 -20.67
C SER A 15 7.75 10.45 -22.11
N TYR A 16 6.46 10.30 -22.46
CA TYR A 16 5.94 10.58 -23.79
C TYR A 16 5.00 11.79 -23.75
N ASP A 17 5.01 12.57 -24.83
CA ASP A 17 4.00 13.60 -25.08
C ASP A 17 2.64 12.95 -25.36
N ASN A 18 1.54 13.63 -25.05
CA ASN A 18 0.21 13.06 -25.26
C ASN A 18 -0.17 12.90 -26.75
N ASN A 19 0.56 13.53 -27.67
CA ASN A 19 0.41 13.32 -29.11
C ASN A 19 1.25 12.13 -29.63
N ASP A 20 2.10 11.53 -28.79
CA ASP A 20 2.88 10.36 -29.15
C ASP A 20 1.97 9.10 -29.18
N PRO A 21 1.97 8.30 -30.27
CA PRO A 21 1.18 7.07 -30.34
C PRO A 21 1.43 6.11 -29.17
N ARG A 22 2.64 6.13 -28.59
CA ARG A 22 3.01 5.30 -27.43
C ARG A 22 2.30 5.74 -26.16
N TYR A 23 2.02 7.05 -26.02
CA TYR A 23 1.24 7.55 -24.88
C TYR A 23 -0.16 6.94 -24.87
N MET A 24 -0.83 6.96 -26.02
CA MET A 24 -2.15 6.35 -26.21
C MET A 24 -2.11 4.85 -25.93
N GLU A 25 -1.18 4.13 -26.56
CA GLU A 25 -1.07 2.69 -26.41
C GLU A 25 -0.85 2.29 -24.94
N TYR A 26 0.11 2.92 -24.26
CA TYR A 26 0.42 2.60 -22.87
C TYR A 26 -0.71 3.02 -21.92
N THR A 27 -1.47 4.06 -22.24
CA THR A 27 -2.67 4.44 -21.50
C THR A 27 -3.76 3.38 -21.62
N ARG A 28 -3.99 2.83 -22.82
CA ARG A 28 -4.94 1.72 -23.03
C ARG A 28 -4.51 0.45 -22.30
N LEU A 29 -3.23 0.09 -22.38
CA LEU A 29 -2.67 -1.03 -21.61
C LEU A 29 -2.80 -0.82 -20.10
N TYR A 30 -2.63 0.42 -19.63
CA TYR A 30 -2.85 0.74 -18.24
C TYR A 30 -4.32 0.54 -17.84
N LEU A 31 -5.28 0.98 -18.66
CA LEU A 31 -6.72 0.77 -18.42
C LEU A 31 -7.12 -0.71 -18.40
N ASP A 32 -6.78 -1.44 -19.46
CA ASP A 32 -7.22 -2.82 -19.67
C ASP A 32 -6.48 -3.84 -18.80
N GLY A 33 -5.31 -3.47 -18.31
CA GLY A 33 -4.40 -4.38 -17.64
C GLY A 33 -3.32 -4.90 -18.58
N LEU A 34 -2.19 -5.28 -17.99
CA LEU A 34 -1.07 -5.91 -18.70
C LEU A 34 -1.18 -7.41 -18.53
N SER A 35 -1.90 -8.08 -19.43
CA SER A 35 -1.82 -9.54 -19.58
C SER A 35 -0.36 -9.96 -19.84
N THR A 36 -0.01 -11.22 -19.60
CA THR A 36 1.36 -11.72 -19.82
C THR A 36 1.89 -11.38 -21.22
N ASN A 37 1.04 -11.51 -22.25
CA ASN A 37 1.39 -11.18 -23.63
C ASN A 37 1.56 -9.67 -23.84
N ALA A 38 0.67 -8.84 -23.30
CA ALA A 38 0.79 -7.39 -23.40
C ALA A 38 2.01 -6.86 -22.64
N LEU A 39 2.30 -7.43 -21.47
CA LEU A 39 3.49 -7.14 -20.68
C LEU A 39 4.77 -7.52 -21.43
N ASN A 40 4.80 -8.67 -22.10
CA ASN A 40 5.90 -9.07 -22.96
C ASN A 40 6.19 -8.03 -24.03
N GLN A 41 5.16 -7.65 -24.80
CA GLN A 41 5.29 -6.65 -25.86
C GLN A 41 5.76 -5.30 -25.32
N PHE A 42 5.23 -4.88 -24.17
CA PHE A 42 5.65 -3.67 -23.49
C PHE A 42 7.13 -3.73 -23.09
N ILE A 43 7.59 -4.82 -22.50
CA ILE A 43 9.00 -5.00 -22.06
C ILE A 43 9.95 -5.02 -23.26
N ILE A 44 9.64 -5.78 -24.31
CA ILE A 44 10.46 -5.87 -25.54
C ILE A 44 10.74 -4.47 -26.10
N ARG A 45 9.72 -3.60 -26.12
CA ARG A 45 9.85 -2.23 -26.63
C ARG A 45 10.59 -1.27 -25.71
N GLN A 46 10.59 -1.53 -24.39
CA GLN A 46 11.34 -0.72 -23.43
C GLN A 46 12.83 -1.11 -23.38
N ASP A 47 13.17 -2.35 -23.76
CA ASP A 47 14.53 -2.86 -23.73
C ASP A 47 14.89 -3.45 -25.10
N ASN A 48 15.42 -2.61 -26.00
CA ASN A 48 15.85 -2.93 -27.39
C ASN A 48 16.82 -4.13 -27.51
N VAL A 49 17.22 -4.74 -26.39
CA VAL A 49 18.14 -5.88 -26.30
C VAL A 49 17.38 -7.22 -26.23
N LEU A 50 16.06 -7.23 -26.02
CA LEU A 50 15.28 -8.43 -25.70
C LEU A 50 14.29 -8.80 -26.81
N ASN A 51 14.79 -9.18 -27.99
CA ASN A 51 13.94 -9.55 -29.14
C ASN A 51 13.25 -10.92 -29.03
N ASN A 52 13.43 -11.71 -27.96
CA ASN A 52 12.79 -13.02 -27.79
C ASN A 52 12.50 -13.32 -26.31
N LEU A 53 11.42 -12.78 -25.75
CA LEU A 53 10.94 -13.15 -24.41
C LEU A 53 10.11 -14.44 -24.49
N THR A 54 10.74 -15.58 -24.22
CA THR A 54 10.03 -16.86 -24.04
C THR A 54 10.26 -17.51 -22.68
N ASN A 55 11.01 -16.87 -21.76
CA ASN A 55 11.38 -17.52 -20.49
C ASN A 55 11.33 -16.61 -19.26
N THR A 56 10.81 -17.15 -18.16
CA THR A 56 10.56 -16.51 -16.85
C THR A 56 11.78 -15.80 -16.26
N GLU A 57 13.00 -16.26 -16.55
CA GLU A 57 14.25 -15.65 -16.06
C GLU A 57 14.50 -14.24 -16.62
N GLN A 58 14.15 -13.96 -17.87
CA GLN A 58 14.39 -12.64 -18.48
C GLN A 58 13.40 -11.60 -17.96
N TYR A 59 12.17 -12.01 -17.67
CA TYR A 59 11.20 -11.20 -16.92
C TYR A 59 11.74 -10.80 -15.55
N LEU A 60 12.24 -11.77 -14.78
CA LEU A 60 12.86 -11.52 -13.48
C LEU A 60 14.07 -10.58 -13.60
N LYS A 61 14.85 -10.68 -14.68
CA LYS A 61 15.98 -9.78 -14.97
C LYS A 61 15.51 -8.35 -15.26
N PHE A 62 14.48 -8.16 -16.08
CA PHE A 62 13.90 -6.83 -16.34
C PHE A 62 13.33 -6.21 -15.05
N PHE A 63 12.64 -7.00 -14.23
CA PHE A 63 12.08 -6.54 -12.97
C PHE A 63 13.17 -6.19 -11.95
N LYS A 64 14.24 -6.99 -11.87
CA LYS A 64 15.39 -6.69 -11.03
C LYS A 64 16.12 -5.42 -11.49
N LYS A 65 16.32 -5.27 -12.81
CA LYS A 65 16.94 -4.07 -13.44
C LYS A 65 16.14 -2.80 -13.15
N ASN A 66 14.81 -2.87 -13.22
CA ASN A 66 13.91 -1.74 -12.99
C ASN A 66 13.44 -1.59 -11.54
N ASN A 67 13.93 -2.44 -10.62
CA ASN A 67 13.60 -2.45 -9.20
C ASN A 67 12.07 -2.53 -8.93
N LEU A 68 11.38 -3.38 -9.69
CA LEU A 68 9.94 -3.59 -9.60
C LEU A 68 9.57 -4.57 -8.48
N GLN A 69 8.39 -4.38 -7.90
CA GLN A 69 7.86 -5.24 -6.85
C GLN A 69 6.45 -5.72 -7.15
N PHE A 70 6.30 -7.04 -7.17
CA PHE A 70 5.05 -7.75 -7.45
C PHE A 70 4.40 -8.31 -6.18
N ASP A 71 4.87 -7.87 -5.01
CA ASP A 71 4.26 -8.23 -3.74
C ASP A 71 2.80 -7.74 -3.72
N PRO A 72 1.82 -8.64 -3.66
CA PRO A 72 0.43 -8.26 -3.87
C PRO A 72 -0.14 -7.40 -2.75
N VAL A 73 0.42 -7.48 -1.55
CA VAL A 73 0.08 -6.56 -0.45
C VAL A 73 0.47 -5.13 -0.85
N ARG A 74 1.68 -4.93 -1.39
CA ARG A 74 2.11 -3.61 -1.87
C ARG A 74 1.37 -3.14 -3.12
N ILE A 75 0.98 -4.05 -4.02
CA ILE A 75 0.13 -3.69 -5.16
C ILE A 75 -1.26 -3.25 -4.67
N ASN A 76 -1.83 -3.96 -3.69
CA ASN A 76 -3.10 -3.62 -3.02
C ASN A 76 -3.11 -2.28 -2.31
N ASP A 77 -1.98 -1.92 -1.72
CA ASP A 77 -1.81 -0.67 -1.00
C ASP A 77 -1.27 0.47 -1.88
N ASP A 78 -1.01 0.24 -3.17
CA ASP A 78 -0.63 1.28 -4.12
C ASP A 78 -1.84 2.18 -4.47
N PRO A 79 -1.82 3.45 -4.08
CA PRO A 79 -2.92 4.38 -4.37
C PRO A 79 -2.95 4.83 -5.82
N THR A 80 -1.89 4.62 -6.61
CA THR A 80 -1.72 5.26 -7.93
C THR A 80 -2.86 4.96 -8.88
N ARG A 81 -3.24 3.68 -9.00
CA ARG A 81 -4.33 3.28 -9.89
C ARG A 81 -5.71 3.59 -9.31
N ARG A 82 -5.87 3.54 -7.99
CA ARG A 82 -7.11 3.97 -7.30
C ARG A 82 -7.37 5.46 -7.53
N TYR A 83 -6.33 6.28 -7.46
CA TYR A 83 -6.38 7.71 -7.73
C TYR A 83 -6.75 7.94 -9.20
N PHE A 84 -6.07 7.27 -10.13
CA PHE A 84 -6.38 7.36 -11.56
C PHE A 84 -7.85 7.05 -11.87
N GLU A 85 -8.37 5.90 -11.44
CA GLU A 85 -9.75 5.51 -11.74
C GLU A 85 -10.77 6.44 -11.08
N THR A 86 -10.49 6.92 -9.85
CA THR A 86 -11.34 7.90 -9.18
C THR A 86 -11.44 9.20 -9.98
N HIS A 87 -10.30 9.73 -10.44
CA HIS A 87 -10.28 10.94 -11.27
C HIS A 87 -10.89 10.72 -12.65
N LEU A 88 -10.59 9.59 -13.29
CA LEU A 88 -11.13 9.25 -14.59
C LEU A 88 -12.66 9.20 -14.55
N CYS A 89 -13.25 8.56 -13.54
CA CYS A 89 -14.70 8.53 -13.38
C CYS A 89 -15.28 9.93 -13.17
N CYS A 90 -14.64 10.75 -12.33
CA CYS A 90 -15.06 12.13 -12.12
C CYS A 90 -15.07 12.94 -13.44
N GLU A 91 -13.94 12.97 -14.14
CA GLU A 91 -13.80 13.67 -15.42
C GLU A 91 -14.73 13.09 -16.49
N THR A 92 -14.92 11.78 -16.51
CA THR A 92 -15.88 11.14 -17.43
C THR A 92 -17.30 11.65 -17.19
N LEU A 93 -17.74 11.79 -15.94
CA LEU A 93 -19.05 12.38 -15.63
C LEU A 93 -19.13 13.83 -16.09
N PHE A 94 -18.08 14.63 -15.88
CA PHE A 94 -18.03 16.02 -16.36
C PHE A 94 -18.19 16.13 -17.88
N HIS A 95 -17.53 15.23 -18.63
CA HIS A 95 -17.50 15.28 -20.08
C HIS A 95 -18.71 14.61 -20.76
N HIS A 96 -19.27 13.54 -20.15
CA HIS A 96 -20.23 12.68 -20.84
C HIS A 96 -21.67 12.75 -20.35
N LEU A 97 -21.91 13.28 -19.15
CA LEU A 97 -23.25 13.30 -18.56
C LEU A 97 -24.20 14.28 -19.27
N SER A 98 -23.67 15.23 -20.03
CA SER A 98 -24.46 16.15 -20.88
C SER A 98 -25.12 15.43 -22.06
N TYR A 99 -24.54 14.34 -22.56
CA TYR A 99 -25.10 13.54 -23.66
C TYR A 99 -26.23 12.60 -23.24
N LEU A 100 -26.54 12.49 -21.94
CA LEU A 100 -27.71 11.81 -21.42
C LEU A 100 -28.67 12.85 -20.87
N THR A 101 -29.88 12.96 -21.41
CA THR A 101 -30.86 13.88 -20.83
C THR A 101 -31.45 13.27 -19.55
N LEU A 102 -31.97 14.12 -18.66
CA LEU A 102 -32.70 13.64 -17.49
C LEU A 102 -33.97 12.87 -17.90
N SER A 103 -34.57 13.24 -19.04
CA SER A 103 -35.72 12.53 -19.63
C SER A 103 -35.34 11.10 -20.02
N ASP A 104 -34.21 10.91 -20.69
CA ASP A 104 -33.70 9.59 -21.11
C ASP A 104 -33.53 8.67 -19.90
N LEU A 105 -32.84 9.16 -18.86
CA LEU A 105 -32.60 8.40 -17.63
C LEU A 105 -33.91 8.08 -16.89
N ASN A 106 -34.83 9.03 -16.81
CA ASN A 106 -36.13 8.81 -16.18
C ASN A 106 -37.00 7.83 -16.98
N SER A 107 -36.89 7.82 -18.32
CA SER A 107 -37.61 6.85 -19.16
C SER A 107 -37.12 5.42 -18.91
N LEU A 108 -35.79 5.23 -18.80
CA LEU A 108 -35.21 3.93 -18.46
C LEU A 108 -35.60 3.50 -17.04
N TYR A 109 -35.57 4.43 -16.09
CA TYR A 109 -35.98 4.15 -14.72
C TYR A 109 -37.47 3.80 -14.64
N ALA A 110 -38.34 4.52 -15.34
CA ALA A 110 -39.77 4.19 -15.40
C ALA A 110 -40.03 2.82 -16.05
N ALA A 111 -39.32 2.48 -17.12
CA ALA A 111 -39.39 1.16 -17.75
C ALA A 111 -38.96 0.06 -16.77
N ALA A 112 -37.88 0.27 -16.02
CA ALA A 112 -37.43 -0.62 -14.97
C ALA A 112 -38.49 -0.80 -13.87
N ILE A 113 -39.06 0.28 -13.33
CA ILE A 113 -40.13 0.24 -12.32
C ILE A 113 -41.33 -0.59 -12.83
N LYS A 114 -41.74 -0.36 -14.08
CA LYS A 114 -42.85 -1.10 -14.69
C LYS A 114 -42.53 -2.59 -14.84
N PHE A 115 -41.27 -2.93 -15.14
CA PHE A 115 -40.82 -4.30 -15.28
C PHE A 115 -40.88 -5.09 -13.96
N GLY A 116 -40.38 -4.50 -12.86
CA GLY A 116 -40.35 -5.17 -11.55
C GLY A 116 -41.70 -5.26 -10.86
N GLY A 117 -42.67 -4.42 -11.25
CA GLY A 117 -44.02 -4.46 -10.72
C GLY A 117 -44.18 -3.86 -9.31
N PRO A 118 -45.40 -3.89 -8.75
CA PRO A 118 -45.73 -3.16 -7.53
C PRO A 118 -44.92 -3.58 -6.30
N ALA A 119 -44.69 -4.88 -6.11
CA ALA A 119 -43.99 -5.39 -4.92
C ALA A 119 -42.52 -4.94 -4.87
N VAL A 120 -41.80 -5.04 -5.99
CA VAL A 120 -40.41 -4.58 -6.08
C VAL A 120 -40.32 -3.06 -5.93
N LYS A 121 -41.29 -2.33 -6.53
CA LYS A 121 -41.38 -0.88 -6.38
C LYS A 121 -41.56 -0.48 -4.91
N GLU A 122 -42.50 -1.09 -4.20
CA GLU A 122 -42.76 -0.81 -2.78
C GLU A 122 -41.52 -1.09 -1.92
N HIS A 123 -40.86 -2.23 -2.15
CA HIS A 123 -39.60 -2.55 -1.49
C HIS A 123 -38.54 -1.48 -1.76
N HIS A 124 -38.35 -1.09 -3.02
CA HIS A 124 -37.36 -0.09 -3.40
C HIS A 124 -37.62 1.29 -2.76
N GLU A 125 -38.88 1.73 -2.76
CA GLU A 125 -39.30 3.01 -2.15
C GLU A 125 -39.06 3.00 -0.64
N LYS A 126 -39.34 1.87 0.03
CA LYS A 126 -39.02 1.69 1.45
C LYS A 126 -37.52 1.80 1.71
N THR A 127 -36.70 1.09 0.94
CA THR A 127 -35.23 1.11 1.09
C THR A 127 -34.63 2.49 0.79
N LEU A 128 -35.19 3.23 -0.19
CA LEU A 128 -34.83 4.63 -0.45
C LEU A 128 -35.17 5.53 0.75
N SER A 129 -36.36 5.38 1.33
CA SER A 129 -36.81 6.20 2.47
C SER A 129 -35.99 5.99 3.73
N GLN A 130 -35.42 4.80 3.88
CA GLN A 130 -34.54 4.43 5.00
C GLN A 130 -33.09 4.89 4.79
N GLY A 131 -32.76 5.48 3.64
CA GLY A 131 -31.41 5.99 3.35
C GLY A 131 -30.40 4.91 2.96
N GLU A 132 -30.79 3.64 2.88
CA GLU A 132 -29.84 2.54 2.59
C GLU A 132 -29.18 2.70 1.20
N TYR A 133 -29.91 3.28 0.24
CA TYR A 133 -29.41 3.59 -1.11
C TYR A 133 -28.71 4.94 -1.23
N LEU A 134 -28.89 5.86 -0.28
CA LEU A 134 -28.15 7.12 -0.26
C LEU A 134 -26.65 6.85 -0.07
N HIS A 135 -26.29 5.79 0.66
CA HIS A 135 -24.93 5.27 0.78
C HIS A 135 -24.36 4.69 -0.53
N ILE A 136 -25.22 4.23 -1.45
CA ILE A 136 -24.81 3.70 -2.76
C ILE A 136 -24.67 4.88 -3.74
N GLY A 137 -23.50 5.51 -3.69
CA GLY A 137 -23.04 6.42 -4.73
C GLY A 137 -23.46 7.88 -4.56
N SER A 138 -24.69 8.13 -4.13
CA SER A 138 -25.22 9.49 -4.08
C SER A 138 -24.61 10.34 -2.96
N GLU A 139 -24.40 9.83 -1.74
CA GLU A 139 -23.81 10.63 -0.63
C GLU A 139 -22.38 11.11 -0.92
N GLY A 140 -21.56 10.32 -1.61
CA GLY A 140 -20.22 10.73 -2.04
C GLY A 140 -20.24 11.84 -3.08
N ILE A 141 -21.17 11.77 -4.04
CA ILE A 141 -21.38 12.79 -5.07
C ILE A 141 -22.07 14.04 -4.49
N LEU A 142 -23.02 13.86 -3.56
CA LEU A 142 -23.71 14.92 -2.81
C LEU A 142 -22.76 15.66 -1.86
N GLY A 143 -21.75 14.95 -1.32
CA GLY A 143 -20.72 15.48 -0.45
C GLY A 143 -19.76 16.45 -1.12
N GLN A 144 -19.73 16.54 -2.45
CA GLN A 144 -18.94 17.53 -3.20
C GLN A 144 -19.57 18.93 -3.18
N GLY A 145 -20.87 19.05 -2.89
CA GLY A 145 -21.61 20.29 -3.15
C GLY A 145 -21.53 20.72 -4.63
N PRO A 146 -22.20 21.81 -5.03
CA PRO A 146 -22.16 22.32 -6.40
C PRO A 146 -20.85 23.08 -6.72
N ASN A 147 -19.71 22.63 -6.20
CA ASN A 147 -18.44 23.33 -6.36
C ASN A 147 -17.59 22.75 -7.50
N ILE A 148 -17.24 23.67 -8.41
CA ILE A 148 -16.44 23.51 -9.63
C ILE A 148 -17.26 23.07 -10.85
N GLY A 149 -18.07 24.00 -11.39
CA GLY A 149 -18.49 23.98 -12.80
C GLY A 149 -19.41 22.83 -13.25
N MET A 150 -19.98 22.06 -12.33
CA MET A 150 -20.92 20.99 -12.68
C MET A 150 -22.24 21.57 -13.23
N PRO A 151 -22.81 20.98 -14.31
CA PRO A 151 -24.13 21.36 -14.82
C PRO A 151 -25.22 21.30 -13.74
N LYS A 152 -26.26 22.15 -13.86
CA LYS A 152 -27.36 22.24 -12.88
C LYS A 152 -28.07 20.90 -12.62
N ASP A 153 -28.14 20.03 -13.63
CA ASP A 153 -28.79 18.73 -13.58
C ASP A 153 -27.83 17.57 -13.26
N PHE A 154 -26.53 17.85 -13.07
CA PHE A 154 -25.50 16.84 -12.85
C PHE A 154 -25.85 15.89 -11.71
N LEU A 155 -26.22 16.47 -10.57
CA LEU A 155 -26.53 15.71 -9.37
C LEU A 155 -27.79 14.84 -9.57
N SER A 156 -28.83 15.40 -10.19
CA SER A 156 -30.08 14.68 -10.47
C SER A 156 -29.84 13.49 -11.39
N LYS A 157 -29.02 13.65 -12.44
CA LYS A 157 -28.67 12.55 -13.35
C LYS A 157 -27.87 11.46 -12.63
N CYS A 158 -26.85 11.83 -11.84
CA CYS A 158 -26.09 10.88 -11.02
C CYS A 158 -26.98 10.12 -10.03
N GLN A 159 -27.97 10.78 -9.42
CA GLN A 159 -28.94 10.13 -8.54
C GLN A 159 -29.79 9.10 -9.28
N VAL A 160 -30.26 9.40 -10.50
CA VAL A 160 -31.03 8.43 -11.30
C VAL A 160 -30.17 7.24 -11.72
N LEU A 161 -28.91 7.46 -12.09
CA LEU A 161 -27.96 6.36 -12.38
C LEU A 161 -27.77 5.42 -11.17
N CYS A 162 -27.61 5.97 -9.97
CA CYS A 162 -27.48 5.16 -8.75
C CYS A 162 -28.79 4.41 -8.43
N LYS A 163 -29.94 5.08 -8.59
CA LYS A 163 -31.27 4.45 -8.41
C LYS A 163 -31.51 3.31 -9.38
N LEU A 164 -31.09 3.44 -10.64
CA LEU A 164 -31.18 2.36 -11.62
C LEU A 164 -30.41 1.12 -11.17
N GLY A 165 -29.16 1.29 -10.72
CA GLY A 165 -28.35 0.17 -10.21
C GLY A 165 -28.96 -0.47 -8.98
N ALA A 166 -29.43 0.33 -8.02
CA ALA A 166 -30.13 -0.14 -6.83
C ALA A 166 -31.40 -0.92 -7.20
N TYR A 167 -32.24 -0.37 -8.07
CA TYR A 167 -33.48 -1.02 -8.49
C TYR A 167 -33.22 -2.33 -9.22
N ALA A 168 -32.20 -2.39 -10.08
CA ALA A 168 -31.82 -3.65 -10.73
C ALA A 168 -31.42 -4.72 -9.71
N THR A 169 -30.76 -4.35 -8.61
CA THR A 169 -30.48 -5.30 -7.52
C THR A 169 -31.73 -5.73 -6.77
N ASP A 170 -32.71 -4.84 -6.58
CA ASP A 170 -34.00 -5.19 -5.97
C ASP A 170 -34.81 -6.16 -6.82
N VAL A 171 -34.84 -5.95 -8.15
CA VAL A 171 -35.47 -6.88 -9.09
C VAL A 171 -34.80 -8.25 -8.98
N ALA A 172 -33.46 -8.31 -9.00
CA ALA A 172 -32.75 -9.58 -8.92
C ALA A 172 -32.99 -10.34 -7.60
N LYS A 173 -33.16 -9.62 -6.48
CA LYS A 173 -33.42 -10.22 -5.17
C LYS A 173 -34.86 -10.68 -4.98
N ASN A 174 -35.82 -9.90 -5.45
CA ASN A 174 -37.25 -10.09 -5.13
C ASN A 174 -38.05 -10.69 -6.28
N SER A 175 -37.51 -10.68 -7.49
CA SER A 175 -38.14 -11.21 -8.71
C SER A 175 -37.08 -11.66 -9.71
N GLY A 176 -36.05 -12.35 -9.21
CA GLY A 176 -34.88 -12.76 -9.99
C GLY A 176 -35.21 -13.74 -11.11
N GLU A 177 -36.32 -14.48 -10.98
CA GLU A 177 -36.89 -15.37 -12.00
C GLU A 177 -37.39 -14.61 -13.24
N LEU A 178 -37.65 -13.30 -13.13
CA LEU A 178 -38.03 -12.46 -14.27
C LEU A 178 -36.83 -12.08 -15.13
N LEU A 179 -35.61 -12.17 -14.60
CA LEU A 179 -34.40 -11.73 -15.28
C LEU A 179 -33.76 -12.88 -16.07
N PRO A 180 -33.36 -12.65 -17.33
CA PRO A 180 -32.67 -13.66 -18.14
C PRO A 180 -31.33 -14.01 -17.50
N HIS A 181 -30.77 -15.18 -17.86
CA HIS A 181 -29.46 -15.68 -17.43
C HIS A 181 -29.31 -15.75 -15.90
N ASP A 182 -29.64 -16.90 -15.29
CA ASP A 182 -29.36 -17.13 -13.86
C ASP A 182 -27.86 -17.36 -13.61
N ILE A 183 -27.09 -16.28 -13.74
CA ILE A 183 -25.62 -16.29 -13.75
C ILE A 183 -25.05 -16.58 -12.36
N TYR A 184 -25.81 -16.37 -11.28
CA TYR A 184 -25.36 -16.69 -9.93
C TYR A 184 -25.27 -18.20 -9.69
N SER A 185 -26.09 -19.00 -10.37
CA SER A 185 -26.04 -20.46 -10.30
C SER A 185 -25.11 -21.07 -11.35
N THR A 186 -24.92 -20.41 -12.50
CA THR A 186 -24.19 -21.00 -13.64
C THR A 186 -22.77 -20.47 -13.84
N ALA A 187 -22.48 -19.20 -13.54
CA ALA A 187 -21.19 -18.61 -13.84
C ALA A 187 -20.21 -18.73 -12.67
N LYS A 188 -19.07 -19.40 -12.95
CA LYS A 188 -17.91 -19.50 -12.05
C LYS A 188 -17.51 -18.15 -11.43
N LEU A 189 -17.62 -17.08 -12.22
CA LEU A 189 -17.26 -15.71 -11.88
C LEU A 189 -17.93 -15.20 -10.58
N TYR A 190 -19.13 -15.70 -10.25
CA TYR A 190 -19.91 -15.24 -9.10
C TYR A 190 -19.99 -16.24 -7.94
N GLN A 191 -19.34 -17.40 -8.04
CA GLN A 191 -19.30 -18.42 -6.98
C GLN A 191 -18.42 -17.96 -5.81
N GLU A 192 -18.84 -18.24 -4.57
CA GLU A 192 -18.20 -17.69 -3.37
C GLU A 192 -16.73 -18.11 -3.23
N HIS A 193 -16.42 -19.39 -3.45
CA HIS A 193 -15.04 -19.90 -3.38
C HIS A 193 -14.11 -19.26 -4.42
N TYR A 194 -14.64 -18.85 -5.57
CA TYR A 194 -13.85 -18.21 -6.63
C TYR A 194 -13.51 -16.75 -6.29
N ARG A 195 -14.30 -16.07 -5.44
CA ARG A 195 -14.07 -14.66 -5.09
C ARG A 195 -12.89 -14.45 -4.14
N ALA A 196 -12.60 -15.42 -3.27
CA ALA A 196 -11.45 -15.45 -2.36
C ALA A 196 -11.14 -14.09 -1.67
N ARG A 197 -12.01 -13.66 -0.74
CA ARG A 197 -11.89 -12.37 -0.02
C ARG A 197 -11.80 -12.56 1.48
N ASP A 198 -10.92 -11.77 2.11
CA ASP A 198 -10.86 -11.63 3.56
C ASP A 198 -11.55 -10.34 4.00
N ILE A 199 -12.42 -10.44 5.00
CA ILE A 199 -13.06 -9.27 5.61
C ILE A 199 -12.06 -8.60 6.55
N ARG A 200 -11.79 -7.32 6.33
CA ARG A 200 -10.96 -6.53 7.25
C ARG A 200 -11.67 -6.37 8.59
N PRO A 201 -10.99 -6.65 9.73
CA PRO A 201 -11.59 -6.49 11.05
C PRO A 201 -12.12 -5.06 11.23
N GLU A 202 -13.19 -4.92 12.01
CA GLU A 202 -13.80 -3.62 12.28
C GLU A 202 -12.77 -2.69 12.93
N ARG A 203 -12.51 -1.56 12.25
CA ARG A 203 -11.79 -0.44 12.83
C ARG A 203 -12.82 0.55 13.36
N LYS A 204 -12.57 1.16 14.52
CA LYS A 204 -13.37 2.28 15.06
C LYS A 204 -13.62 3.30 13.94
N THR A 205 -14.87 3.76 13.85
CA THR A 205 -15.38 4.76 12.89
C THR A 205 -14.31 5.71 12.38
N LEU A 206 -13.82 5.47 11.17
CA LEU A 206 -12.96 6.40 10.49
C LEU A 206 -13.87 7.37 9.73
N TYR A 207 -13.95 8.62 10.20
CA TYR A 207 -14.52 9.71 9.41
C TYR A 207 -13.64 9.91 8.18
N ASN A 208 -14.07 9.37 7.05
CA ASN A 208 -13.31 9.38 5.81
C ASN A 208 -13.89 10.42 4.85
N ARG A 209 -13.03 11.20 4.21
CA ARG A 209 -13.42 12.14 3.14
C ARG A 209 -13.00 11.68 1.76
N ASN A 210 -12.22 10.61 1.66
CA ASN A 210 -11.75 10.10 0.38
C ASN A 210 -12.95 9.58 -0.42
N LEU A 211 -12.95 9.85 -1.73
CA LEU A 211 -13.97 9.39 -2.68
C LEU A 211 -13.42 8.28 -3.57
N GLY A 212 -14.32 7.68 -4.34
CA GLY A 212 -14.01 6.61 -5.27
C GLY A 212 -13.26 5.45 -4.64
N LEU A 213 -12.16 5.07 -5.27
CA LEU A 213 -11.37 3.90 -4.88
C LEU A 213 -10.28 4.18 -3.85
N MET A 214 -10.07 5.45 -3.48
CA MET A 214 -9.04 5.85 -2.55
C MET A 214 -9.41 5.39 -1.13
N ARG A 215 -8.60 4.54 -0.49
CA ARG A 215 -8.82 4.10 0.90
C ARG A 215 -8.63 5.22 1.90
N THR A 216 -9.17 5.05 3.09
CA THR A 216 -9.13 6.08 4.15
C THR A 216 -7.72 6.54 4.52
N GLU A 217 -6.77 5.62 4.56
CA GLU A 217 -5.36 5.85 4.91
C GLU A 217 -4.53 6.44 3.75
N MET A 218 -5.08 6.48 2.54
CA MET A 218 -4.33 6.94 1.37
C MET A 218 -4.23 8.46 1.36
N PRO A 219 -3.04 9.03 1.13
CA PRO A 219 -2.87 10.47 1.12
C PRO A 219 -3.56 11.07 -0.11
N ILE A 220 -4.34 12.12 0.09
CA ILE A 220 -4.98 12.92 -0.96
C ILE A 220 -4.74 14.40 -0.65
N PRO A 221 -4.46 15.26 -1.64
CA PRO A 221 -4.43 16.71 -1.43
C PRO A 221 -5.79 17.23 -0.91
N ARG A 222 -5.77 18.22 0.00
CA ARG A 222 -7.00 18.73 0.65
C ARG A 222 -8.08 19.26 -0.30
N ASN A 223 -7.68 19.80 -1.45
CA ASN A 223 -8.57 20.42 -2.44
C ASN A 223 -8.69 19.55 -3.71
N ASP A 224 -8.50 18.25 -3.57
CA ASP A 224 -8.55 17.30 -4.67
C ASP A 224 -9.99 16.84 -4.94
N LEU A 225 -10.32 16.52 -6.20
CA LEU A 225 -11.63 15.95 -6.56
C LEU A 225 -11.90 14.61 -5.87
N ALA A 226 -10.85 13.85 -5.51
CA ALA A 226 -11.00 12.64 -4.73
C ALA A 226 -11.29 12.92 -3.22
N THR A 227 -11.56 14.16 -2.82
CA THR A 227 -11.93 14.55 -1.44
C THR A 227 -13.35 15.13 -1.38
N SER A 228 -14.21 14.51 -0.58
CA SER A 228 -15.54 15.00 -0.21
C SER A 228 -15.47 16.15 0.80
N LEU A 229 -16.38 17.12 0.69
CA LEU A 229 -16.52 18.19 1.69
C LEU A 229 -17.04 17.64 3.02
N ARG A 230 -17.89 16.60 2.95
CA ARG A 230 -18.49 15.96 4.13
C ARG A 230 -17.85 14.59 4.37
N PRO A 231 -17.47 14.27 5.62
CA PRO A 231 -17.02 12.92 5.92
C PRO A 231 -18.17 11.94 5.72
N GLN A 232 -17.86 10.79 5.15
CA GLN A 232 -18.77 9.66 5.10
C GLN A 232 -18.88 9.04 6.49
N THR A 233 -20.10 8.63 6.85
CA THR A 233 -20.45 8.07 8.15
C THR A 233 -20.52 6.54 8.15
N TYR A 234 -20.31 5.91 7.00
CA TYR A 234 -20.38 4.46 6.79
C TYR A 234 -19.02 3.88 6.40
N LYS A 235 -18.86 2.57 6.62
CA LYS A 235 -17.65 1.82 6.23
C LYS A 235 -17.71 1.51 4.73
N ARG A 236 -16.89 2.18 3.92
CA ARG A 236 -16.88 1.99 2.47
C ARG A 236 -16.43 0.59 2.05
N PRO A 237 -16.97 0.04 0.95
CA PRO A 237 -16.53 -1.25 0.41
C PRO A 237 -15.01 -1.33 0.15
N THR A 238 -14.37 -0.22 -0.26
CA THR A 238 -12.92 -0.13 -0.49
C THR A 238 -12.06 -0.39 0.75
N ASP A 239 -12.64 -0.18 1.92
CA ASP A 239 -12.00 -0.33 3.23
C ASP A 239 -12.44 -1.64 3.93
N ASN A 240 -13.32 -2.45 3.29
CA ASN A 240 -13.95 -3.62 3.89
C ASN A 240 -13.23 -4.94 3.62
N SER A 241 -12.52 -5.07 2.50
CA SER A 241 -11.93 -6.34 2.10
C SER A 241 -10.46 -6.23 1.72
N ASN A 242 -9.76 -7.34 1.95
CA ASN A 242 -8.49 -7.64 1.31
C ASN A 242 -8.67 -8.79 0.34
N PRO A 243 -7.99 -8.77 -0.82
CA PRO A 243 -7.92 -9.94 -1.67
C PRO A 243 -7.15 -11.05 -0.95
N MET A 244 -7.65 -12.29 -1.02
CA MET A 244 -6.90 -13.47 -0.59
C MET A 244 -6.20 -14.08 -1.79
N LEU A 245 -4.88 -14.18 -1.72
CA LEU A 245 -4.11 -14.93 -2.70
C LEU A 245 -3.88 -16.33 -2.20
N ILE A 246 -4.84 -17.19 -2.55
CA ILE A 246 -4.75 -18.62 -2.33
C ILE A 246 -4.27 -19.30 -3.61
N GLU A 247 -3.67 -20.47 -3.46
CA GLU A 247 -3.27 -21.30 -4.60
C GLU A 247 -4.51 -21.73 -5.42
N GLY A 248 -4.35 -21.80 -6.74
CA GLY A 248 -5.42 -22.20 -7.66
C GLY A 248 -6.04 -21.06 -8.46
N ASP A 249 -7.13 -21.37 -9.18
CA ASP A 249 -7.83 -20.45 -10.06
C ASP A 249 -8.93 -19.70 -9.30
N ASN A 250 -8.65 -18.44 -8.95
CA ASN A 250 -9.56 -17.54 -8.24
C ASN A 250 -9.49 -16.10 -8.80
N TRP A 251 -10.49 -15.30 -8.45
CA TRP A 251 -10.66 -13.93 -8.93
C TRP A 251 -9.47 -13.02 -8.60
N PRO A 252 -8.97 -12.95 -7.35
CA PRO A 252 -7.76 -12.20 -7.04
C PRO A 252 -6.58 -12.58 -7.92
N ASN A 253 -6.26 -13.87 -8.05
CA ASN A 253 -5.16 -14.33 -8.89
C ASN A 253 -5.32 -13.87 -10.35
N LYS A 254 -6.53 -13.97 -10.90
CA LYS A 254 -6.85 -13.46 -12.25
C LYS A 254 -6.62 -11.95 -12.37
N VAL A 255 -7.09 -11.15 -11.41
CA VAL A 255 -6.91 -9.69 -11.43
C VAL A 255 -5.44 -9.30 -11.28
N PHE A 256 -4.71 -9.89 -10.33
CA PHE A 256 -3.29 -9.58 -10.12
C PHE A 256 -2.40 -10.05 -11.28
N SER A 257 -2.83 -11.05 -12.05
CA SER A 257 -2.15 -11.44 -13.31
C SER A 257 -2.15 -10.35 -14.38
N LEU A 258 -2.99 -9.31 -14.22
CA LEU A 258 -3.01 -8.12 -15.08
C LEU A 258 -2.03 -7.03 -14.62
N HIS A 259 -1.25 -7.28 -13.56
CA HIS A 259 -0.11 -6.53 -13.02
C HIS A 259 -0.34 -5.07 -12.58
N VAL A 260 -1.03 -4.24 -13.36
CA VAL A 260 -1.30 -2.82 -13.10
C VAL A 260 -2.61 -2.60 -12.35
N LEU A 261 -3.40 -3.65 -12.15
CA LEU A 261 -4.60 -3.60 -11.32
C LEU A 261 -4.18 -3.71 -9.85
N PRO A 262 -4.44 -2.68 -9.03
CA PRO A 262 -3.95 -2.61 -7.67
C PRO A 262 -4.73 -3.56 -6.78
N TYR A 263 -6.00 -3.84 -7.10
CA TYR A 263 -6.97 -4.33 -6.14
C TYR A 263 -7.95 -5.27 -6.81
N ALA A 264 -8.30 -6.32 -6.08
CA ALA A 264 -9.35 -7.25 -6.42
C ALA A 264 -10.34 -7.33 -5.25
N ASN A 265 -11.61 -7.13 -5.55
CA ASN A 265 -12.74 -7.42 -4.70
C ASN A 265 -13.51 -8.60 -5.29
N SER A 266 -14.42 -8.30 -6.22
CA SER A 266 -15.18 -9.25 -6.98
C SER A 266 -15.72 -8.55 -8.23
N PRO A 267 -16.08 -9.31 -9.27
CA PRO A 267 -16.90 -8.82 -10.37
C PRO A 267 -18.14 -8.10 -9.85
N SER A 268 -18.54 -7.00 -10.49
CA SER A 268 -19.65 -6.18 -10.02
C SER A 268 -20.99 -6.92 -10.19
N GLY A 269 -21.64 -7.24 -9.07
CA GLY A 269 -22.99 -7.80 -9.05
C GLY A 269 -24.05 -6.77 -9.45
N THR A 270 -23.87 -5.50 -9.08
CA THR A 270 -24.77 -4.41 -9.49
C THR A 270 -24.76 -4.23 -11.00
N MET A 271 -23.59 -4.29 -11.63
CA MET A 271 -23.50 -4.26 -13.09
C MET A 271 -24.20 -5.45 -13.71
N LEU A 272 -23.98 -6.66 -13.19
CA LEU A 272 -24.65 -7.86 -13.68
C LEU A 272 -26.18 -7.71 -13.66
N CYS A 273 -26.74 -7.29 -12.52
CA CYS A 273 -28.19 -7.07 -12.40
C CYS A 273 -28.67 -6.01 -13.39
N GLN A 274 -27.93 -4.92 -13.55
CA GLN A 274 -28.26 -3.84 -14.48
C GLN A 274 -28.29 -4.33 -15.94
N LEU A 275 -27.31 -5.14 -16.35
CA LEU A 275 -27.24 -5.72 -17.69
C LEU A 275 -28.39 -6.70 -17.95
N ARG A 276 -28.66 -7.60 -17.01
CA ARG A 276 -29.79 -8.55 -17.10
C ARG A 276 -31.14 -7.82 -17.23
N LEU A 277 -31.32 -6.74 -16.48
CA LEU A 277 -32.52 -5.90 -16.60
C LEU A 277 -32.63 -5.23 -17.97
N ILE A 278 -31.53 -4.71 -18.52
CA ILE A 278 -31.51 -4.13 -19.88
C ILE A 278 -31.91 -5.19 -20.93
N ILE A 279 -31.35 -6.40 -20.85
CA ILE A 279 -31.73 -7.51 -21.74
C ILE A 279 -33.22 -7.81 -21.61
N ALA A 280 -33.74 -7.93 -20.38
CA ALA A 280 -35.15 -8.23 -20.15
C ALA A 280 -36.10 -7.15 -20.70
N LEU A 281 -35.71 -5.88 -20.62
CA LEU A 281 -36.46 -4.77 -21.23
C LEU A 281 -36.39 -4.81 -22.76
N MET A 282 -35.26 -5.23 -23.33
CA MET A 282 -35.06 -5.39 -24.76
C MET A 282 -35.93 -6.52 -25.33
N GLU A 283 -35.93 -7.69 -24.68
CA GLU A 283 -36.76 -8.85 -25.04
C GLU A 283 -38.25 -8.52 -25.02
N ARG A 284 -38.68 -7.63 -24.12
CA ARG A 284 -40.07 -7.15 -24.02
C ARG A 284 -40.40 -5.99 -24.96
N GLY A 285 -39.43 -5.48 -25.73
CA GLY A 285 -39.62 -4.31 -26.59
C GLY A 285 -39.94 -3.01 -25.83
N THR A 286 -39.61 -2.94 -24.54
CA THR A 286 -39.88 -1.79 -23.67
C THR A 286 -38.62 -0.97 -23.35
N LEU A 287 -37.48 -1.38 -23.90
CA LEU A 287 -36.21 -0.69 -23.72
C LEU A 287 -36.26 0.70 -24.40
N PRO A 288 -36.06 1.80 -23.65
CA PRO A 288 -36.02 3.13 -24.26
C PRO A 288 -34.83 3.29 -25.21
N ASN A 289 -35.02 4.07 -26.27
CA ASN A 289 -33.97 4.36 -27.22
C ASN A 289 -33.02 5.45 -26.67
N ILE A 290 -31.93 5.02 -26.04
CA ILE A 290 -30.89 5.90 -25.50
C ILE A 290 -29.51 5.39 -25.95
N ASP A 291 -28.48 6.22 -25.88
CA ASP A 291 -27.11 5.76 -26.11
C ASP A 291 -26.64 4.88 -24.95
N TYR A 292 -26.73 3.56 -25.11
CA TYR A 292 -26.36 2.59 -24.09
C TYR A 292 -24.85 2.52 -23.81
N ASN A 293 -23.99 2.87 -24.77
CA ASN A 293 -22.55 2.93 -24.51
C ASN A 293 -22.23 4.11 -23.59
N ASN A 294 -22.82 5.28 -23.86
CA ASN A 294 -22.66 6.43 -23.00
C ASN A 294 -23.39 6.28 -21.65
N TYR A 295 -24.56 5.63 -21.62
CA TYR A 295 -25.24 5.24 -20.39
C TYR A 295 -24.34 4.38 -19.51
N LEU A 296 -23.77 3.29 -20.03
CA LEU A 296 -22.90 2.42 -19.24
C LEU A 296 -21.65 3.15 -18.76
N ARG A 297 -21.04 3.98 -19.61
CA ARG A 297 -19.90 4.84 -19.23
C ARG A 297 -20.24 5.71 -18.01
N CYS A 298 -21.35 6.46 -18.07
CA CYS A 298 -21.78 7.32 -16.97
C CYS A 298 -22.25 6.54 -15.74
N PHE A 299 -22.95 5.42 -15.93
CA PHE A 299 -23.40 4.54 -14.87
C PHE A 299 -22.22 4.00 -14.04
N ILE A 300 -21.23 3.40 -14.70
CA ILE A 300 -20.02 2.89 -14.05
C ILE A 300 -19.27 4.03 -13.36
N ALA A 301 -19.12 5.17 -14.04
CA ALA A 301 -18.41 6.32 -13.48
C ALA A 301 -19.10 6.87 -12.21
N ALA A 302 -20.43 6.99 -12.21
CA ALA A 302 -21.21 7.43 -11.05
C ALA A 302 -21.09 6.46 -9.88
N MET A 303 -21.22 5.15 -10.14
CA MET A 303 -21.11 4.11 -9.13
C MET A 303 -19.71 4.08 -8.51
N LEU A 304 -18.65 4.07 -9.33
CA LEU A 304 -17.27 4.03 -8.85
C LEU A 304 -16.93 5.31 -8.10
N TYR A 305 -17.18 6.49 -8.67
CA TYR A 305 -16.80 7.76 -8.04
C TYR A 305 -17.54 7.99 -6.71
N GLY A 306 -18.84 7.66 -6.67
CA GLY A 306 -19.68 7.89 -5.50
C GLY A 306 -19.51 6.85 -4.39
N SER A 307 -19.49 5.55 -4.73
CA SER A 307 -19.49 4.45 -3.76
C SER A 307 -18.16 3.70 -3.65
N GLY A 308 -17.35 3.74 -4.72
CA GLY A 308 -16.12 2.96 -4.83
C GLY A 308 -16.39 1.46 -4.91
N GLY A 309 -15.49 0.68 -4.31
CA GLY A 309 -15.68 -0.75 -4.06
C GLY A 309 -15.28 -1.70 -5.18
N HIS A 310 -15.39 -1.26 -6.43
CA HIS A 310 -15.00 -2.03 -7.61
C HIS A 310 -14.15 -1.17 -8.55
N THR A 311 -13.10 -1.77 -9.12
CA THR A 311 -12.32 -1.18 -10.20
C THR A 311 -13.15 -1.05 -11.47
N LEU A 312 -12.71 -0.19 -12.40
CA LEU A 312 -13.29 -0.14 -13.76
C LEU A 312 -13.31 -1.52 -14.42
N TYR A 313 -12.23 -2.30 -14.24
CA TYR A 313 -12.16 -3.67 -14.75
C TYR A 313 -13.25 -4.57 -14.14
N GLU A 314 -13.51 -4.47 -12.84
CA GLU A 314 -14.56 -5.24 -12.15
C GLU A 314 -15.98 -4.85 -12.58
N PHE A 315 -16.18 -3.61 -13.04
CA PHE A 315 -17.43 -3.17 -13.65
C PHE A 315 -17.57 -3.60 -15.11
N VAL A 316 -16.47 -3.75 -15.85
CA VAL A 316 -16.52 -4.10 -17.28
C VAL A 316 -16.53 -5.61 -17.51
N VAL A 317 -15.90 -6.42 -16.65
CA VAL A 317 -15.83 -7.88 -16.83
C VAL A 317 -17.19 -8.58 -17.00
N PRO A 318 -18.33 -8.13 -16.42
CA PRO A 318 -19.61 -8.78 -16.68
C PRO A 318 -20.05 -8.67 -18.15
N LEU A 319 -19.65 -7.61 -18.87
CA LEU A 319 -19.93 -7.46 -20.31
C LEU A 319 -19.19 -8.50 -21.16
N THR A 320 -18.16 -9.16 -20.63
CA THR A 320 -17.37 -10.17 -21.35
C THR A 320 -17.92 -11.58 -21.14
N LEU A 321 -19.05 -11.75 -20.45
CA LEU A 321 -19.72 -13.05 -20.36
C LEU A 321 -20.41 -13.35 -21.68
N ASP A 322 -20.20 -14.54 -22.24
CA ASP A 322 -20.67 -14.92 -23.58
C ASP A 322 -22.19 -14.75 -23.71
N GLU A 323 -22.94 -15.14 -22.68
CA GLU A 323 -24.40 -15.05 -22.66
C GLU A 323 -24.89 -13.60 -22.70
N LEU A 324 -24.25 -12.71 -21.93
CA LEU A 324 -24.63 -11.29 -21.89
C LEU A 324 -24.15 -10.53 -23.12
N SER A 325 -22.91 -10.78 -23.56
CA SER A 325 -22.31 -10.08 -24.69
C SER A 325 -23.07 -10.33 -25.98
N LYS A 326 -23.53 -11.58 -26.20
CA LYS A 326 -24.34 -11.95 -27.36
C LYS A 326 -25.64 -11.15 -27.41
N ASP A 327 -26.38 -11.11 -26.32
CA ASP A 327 -27.69 -10.45 -26.26
C ASP A 327 -27.57 -8.92 -26.29
N LEU A 328 -26.52 -8.35 -25.71
CA LEU A 328 -26.30 -6.90 -25.68
C LEU A 328 -25.64 -6.34 -26.94
N SER A 329 -25.05 -7.19 -27.79
CA SER A 329 -24.35 -6.78 -29.02
C SER A 329 -25.12 -5.84 -29.96
N PRO A 330 -26.48 -5.85 -30.04
CA PRO A 330 -27.22 -4.89 -30.86
C PRO A 330 -27.11 -3.44 -30.37
N ILE A 331 -26.89 -3.22 -29.07
CA ILE A 331 -26.95 -1.88 -28.45
C ILE A 331 -25.65 -1.45 -27.76
N ILE A 332 -24.79 -2.40 -27.39
CA ILE A 332 -23.52 -2.16 -26.67
C ILE A 332 -22.38 -2.79 -27.46
N LYS A 333 -21.34 -2.00 -27.71
CA LYS A 333 -20.15 -2.41 -28.46
C LYS A 333 -18.91 -2.17 -27.60
N VAL A 334 -18.76 -2.97 -26.56
CA VAL A 334 -17.71 -2.83 -25.56
C VAL A 334 -17.07 -4.19 -25.32
N ASN A 335 -15.76 -4.27 -25.53
CA ASN A 335 -14.97 -5.49 -25.29
C ASN A 335 -13.90 -5.28 -24.21
N SER A 336 -13.62 -4.03 -23.83
CA SER A 336 -12.52 -3.68 -22.93
C SER A 336 -12.84 -2.44 -22.07
N VAL A 337 -12.00 -2.18 -21.06
CA VAL A 337 -12.10 -0.96 -20.25
C VAL A 337 -11.76 0.25 -21.12
N SER A 338 -10.77 0.13 -22.00
CA SER A 338 -10.36 1.21 -22.90
C SER A 338 -11.43 1.56 -23.93
N ASP A 339 -12.27 0.61 -24.37
CA ASP A 339 -13.41 0.91 -25.26
C ASP A 339 -14.40 1.89 -24.61
N LEU A 340 -14.67 1.73 -23.31
CA LEU A 340 -15.58 2.62 -22.58
C LEU A 340 -14.89 3.90 -22.10
N PHE A 341 -13.67 3.80 -21.58
CA PHE A 341 -13.06 4.89 -20.81
C PHE A 341 -11.90 5.60 -21.50
N TYR A 342 -11.49 5.16 -22.69
CA TYR A 342 -10.53 5.87 -23.53
C TYR A 342 -11.17 6.36 -24.83
N ILE A 343 -11.77 5.45 -25.62
CA ILE A 343 -12.32 5.78 -26.94
C ILE A 343 -13.48 6.78 -26.79
N ASN A 344 -13.39 7.91 -27.49
CA ASN A 344 -14.31 9.05 -27.38
C ASN A 344 -14.38 9.67 -25.98
N ASN A 345 -13.41 9.40 -25.11
CA ASN A 345 -13.28 9.93 -23.74
C ASN A 345 -11.81 10.33 -23.44
N GLU A 346 -11.03 10.60 -24.49
CA GLU A 346 -9.59 10.82 -24.40
C GLU A 346 -9.27 12.06 -23.56
N ALA A 347 -10.11 13.10 -23.63
CA ALA A 347 -9.95 14.31 -22.84
C ALA A 347 -9.99 14.03 -21.34
N ALA A 348 -11.02 13.33 -20.85
CA ALA A 348 -11.16 12.96 -19.45
C ALA A 348 -10.00 12.05 -19.00
N CYS A 349 -9.65 11.06 -19.84
CA CYS A 349 -8.55 10.14 -19.56
C CYS A 349 -7.20 10.85 -19.48
N ASN A 350 -6.92 11.80 -20.38
CA ASN A 350 -5.69 12.57 -20.39
C ASN A 350 -5.58 13.49 -19.15
N ILE A 351 -6.68 14.10 -18.71
CA ILE A 351 -6.72 14.90 -17.49
C ILE A 351 -6.44 14.03 -16.26
N ALA A 352 -7.14 12.90 -16.13
CA ALA A 352 -6.94 11.95 -15.04
C ALA A 352 -5.50 11.39 -15.01
N MET A 353 -4.93 11.07 -16.18
CA MET A 353 -3.56 10.59 -16.31
C MET A 353 -2.54 11.65 -15.88
N LYS A 354 -2.68 12.91 -16.34
CA LYS A 354 -1.80 14.02 -15.94
C LYS A 354 -1.82 14.26 -14.42
N ARG A 355 -3.00 14.22 -13.80
CA ARG A 355 -3.14 14.32 -12.34
C ARG A 355 -2.49 13.13 -11.64
N THR A 356 -2.70 11.92 -12.13
CA THR A 356 -2.10 10.70 -11.59
C THR A 356 -0.59 10.71 -11.66
N ILE A 357 0.01 11.15 -12.78
CA ILE A 357 1.45 11.31 -12.92
C ILE A 357 2.00 12.25 -11.84
N SER A 358 1.30 13.36 -11.60
CA SER A 358 1.68 14.36 -10.58
C SER A 358 1.54 13.80 -9.16
N TYR A 359 0.43 13.12 -8.90
CA TYR A 359 0.15 12.42 -7.64
C TYR A 359 1.21 11.35 -7.35
N ASN A 360 1.53 10.48 -8.31
CA ASN A 360 2.51 9.41 -8.16
C ASN A 360 3.90 9.95 -7.84
N LYS A 361 4.32 11.05 -8.48
CA LYS A 361 5.59 11.74 -8.16
C LYS A 361 5.63 12.18 -6.70
N TYR A 362 4.55 12.76 -6.20
CA TYR A 362 4.44 13.19 -4.80
C TYR A 362 4.40 12.00 -3.84
N TYR A 363 3.57 11.00 -4.12
CA TYR A 363 3.43 9.79 -3.31
C TYR A 363 4.76 9.03 -3.18
N CYS A 364 5.50 8.89 -4.28
CA CYS A 364 6.84 8.29 -4.26
C CYS A 364 7.81 9.06 -3.37
N LYS A 365 7.77 10.40 -3.40
CA LYS A 365 8.58 11.24 -2.51
C LYS A 365 8.18 11.05 -1.04
N LEU A 366 6.88 10.96 -0.77
CA LEU A 366 6.34 10.78 0.58
C LEU A 366 6.76 9.42 1.18
N ILE A 367 6.63 8.32 0.43
CA ILE A 367 7.13 7.01 0.85
C ILE A 367 8.65 7.05 1.06
N GLY A 368 9.39 7.68 0.14
CA GLY A 368 10.84 7.82 0.27
C GLY A 368 11.26 8.55 1.55
N MET A 369 10.52 9.58 1.94
CA MET A 369 10.71 10.31 3.19
C MET A 369 10.36 9.46 4.42
N ASP A 370 9.23 8.76 4.40
CA ASP A 370 8.80 7.90 5.51
C ASP A 370 9.78 6.74 5.74
N LEU A 371 10.23 6.09 4.68
CA LEU A 371 11.27 5.05 4.75
C LEU A 371 12.58 5.61 5.35
N GLY A 372 12.94 6.85 4.98
CA GLY A 372 14.08 7.55 5.55
C GLY A 372 13.96 7.79 7.06
N ILE A 373 12.75 8.15 7.53
CA ILE A 373 12.46 8.32 8.97
C ILE A 373 12.53 6.97 9.70
N GLN A 374 11.93 5.92 9.13
CA GLN A 374 11.96 4.58 9.72
C GLN A 374 13.39 4.03 9.83
N ILE A 375 14.22 4.18 8.80
CA ILE A 375 15.64 3.79 8.83
C ILE A 375 16.40 4.57 9.91
N LYS A 376 16.16 5.88 10.06
CA LYS A 376 16.77 6.68 11.13
C LYS A 376 16.37 6.16 12.51
N LYS A 377 15.09 5.86 12.75
CA LYS A 377 14.60 5.28 14.02
C LYS A 377 15.23 3.91 14.30
N ALA A 378 15.34 3.05 13.29
CA ALA A 378 15.97 1.74 13.43
C ALA A 378 17.47 1.85 13.76
N ARG A 379 18.19 2.78 13.14
CA ARG A 379 19.60 3.04 13.47
C ARG A 379 19.78 3.51 14.91
N VAL A 380 18.97 4.47 15.37
CA VAL A 380 18.98 4.91 16.77
C VAL A 380 18.71 3.75 17.73
N SER A 381 17.79 2.85 17.40
CA SER A 381 17.52 1.66 18.21
C SER A 381 18.70 0.68 18.26
N ILE A 382 19.38 0.45 17.14
CA ILE A 382 20.58 -0.40 17.07
C ILE A 382 21.73 0.24 17.84
N ASP A 383 21.99 1.53 17.66
CA ASP A 383 23.04 2.26 18.37
C ASP A 383 22.82 2.22 19.88
N ASN A 384 21.57 2.37 20.33
CA ASN A 384 21.23 2.24 21.76
C ASN A 384 21.48 0.82 22.28
N ARG A 385 21.17 -0.23 21.50
CA ARG A 385 21.49 -1.62 21.88
C ARG A 385 22.99 -1.88 21.95
N MET A 386 23.77 -1.31 21.03
CA MET A 386 25.24 -1.45 21.06
C MET A 386 25.84 -0.73 22.26
N LYS A 387 25.35 0.46 22.61
CA LYS A 387 25.76 1.18 23.83
C LYS A 387 25.43 0.40 25.10
N LEU A 388 24.25 -0.22 25.16
CA LEU A 388 23.85 -1.05 26.30
C LEU A 388 24.79 -2.26 26.46
N LYS A 389 25.10 -2.95 25.37
CA LYS A 389 26.05 -4.09 25.38
C LYS A 389 27.46 -3.67 25.80
N ALA A 390 27.94 -2.53 25.30
CA ALA A 390 29.25 -2.00 25.71
C ALA A 390 29.29 -1.68 27.21
N ALA A 391 28.24 -1.07 27.76
CA ALA A 391 28.12 -0.80 29.19
C ALA A 391 28.04 -2.09 30.04
N GLU A 392 27.35 -3.12 29.54
CA GLU A 392 27.32 -4.45 30.19
C GLU A 392 28.70 -5.13 30.19
N GLU A 393 29.46 -5.01 29.11
CA GLU A 393 30.82 -5.54 29.03
C GLU A 393 31.80 -4.77 29.93
N GLU A 394 31.70 -3.44 29.97
CA GLU A 394 32.46 -2.60 30.92
C GLU A 394 32.15 -2.97 32.37
N SER A 395 30.87 -3.17 32.71
CA SER A 395 30.45 -3.60 34.04
C SER A 395 31.00 -4.97 34.41
N LYS A 396 30.94 -5.96 33.49
CA LYS A 396 31.55 -7.28 33.69
C LYS A 396 33.06 -7.21 33.89
N MET A 397 33.75 -6.37 33.12
CA MET A 397 35.19 -6.17 33.24
C MET A 397 35.56 -5.51 34.57
N ALA A 398 34.77 -4.52 35.03
CA ALA A 398 34.95 -3.89 36.33
C ALA A 398 34.78 -4.89 37.48
N LEU A 399 33.77 -5.76 37.40
CA LEU A 399 33.52 -6.83 38.38
C LEU A 399 34.67 -7.84 38.42
N LEU A 400 35.18 -8.23 37.25
CA LEU A 400 36.32 -9.16 37.13
C LEU A 400 37.63 -8.54 37.66
N LEU A 401 37.82 -7.24 37.48
CA LEU A 401 38.93 -6.47 38.06
C LEU A 401 38.81 -6.40 39.59
N GLN A 402 37.61 -6.16 40.12
CA GLN A 402 37.35 -6.14 41.55
C GLN A 402 37.58 -7.52 42.20
N GLU A 403 37.11 -8.60 41.57
CA GLU A 403 37.39 -9.97 42.02
C GLU A 403 38.88 -10.29 42.04
N LYS A 404 39.62 -9.83 41.03
CA LYS A 404 41.09 -10.00 40.96
C LYS A 404 41.80 -9.18 42.05
N GLN A 405 41.40 -7.94 42.28
CA GLN A 405 41.93 -7.12 43.38
C GLN A 405 41.67 -7.75 44.75
N ASN A 406 40.45 -8.25 44.99
CA ASN A 406 40.09 -8.93 46.23
C ASN A 406 40.91 -10.21 46.44
N LYS A 407 41.20 -10.98 45.38
CA LYS A 407 42.11 -12.15 45.43
C LYS A 407 43.56 -11.77 45.76
N ILE A 408 44.06 -10.65 45.24
CA ILE A 408 45.40 -10.15 45.57
C ILE A 408 45.46 -9.72 47.04
N LEU A 409 44.45 -9.00 47.53
CA LEU A 409 44.35 -8.58 48.93
C LEU A 409 44.24 -9.75 49.91
N THR A 410 43.46 -10.78 49.58
CA THR A 410 43.38 -12.01 50.39
C THR A 410 44.67 -12.83 50.35
N PHE A 411 45.37 -12.84 49.22
CA PHE A 411 46.69 -13.46 49.11
C PHE A 411 47.75 -12.69 49.94
N ASP A 412 47.75 -11.36 49.94
CA ASP A 412 48.66 -10.56 50.78
C ASP A 412 48.36 -10.71 52.28
N LEU A 413 47.10 -10.91 52.69
CA LEU A 413 46.74 -11.20 54.09
C LEU A 413 47.14 -12.63 54.52
N ALA A 414 46.91 -13.63 53.67
CA ALA A 414 47.29 -15.03 53.94
C ALA A 414 48.82 -15.22 53.94
N THR A 415 49.55 -14.45 53.13
CA THR A 415 51.02 -14.51 53.06
C THR A 415 51.69 -13.54 54.05
N GLY A 416 51.02 -12.43 54.40
CA GLY A 416 51.52 -11.35 55.24
C GLY A 416 51.41 -11.59 56.75
N ILE A 417 50.55 -12.52 57.21
CA ILE A 417 50.47 -12.85 58.64
C ILE A 417 51.34 -14.07 59.01
N ALA A 418 51.79 -14.88 58.05
CA ALA A 418 52.60 -16.08 58.34
C ALA A 418 54.13 -15.93 58.16
N LYS A 419 54.65 -14.82 57.60
CA LYS A 419 56.10 -14.65 57.37
C LYS A 419 56.61 -13.21 57.50
N LEU A 420 56.24 -12.51 58.56
CA LEU A 420 56.88 -11.25 58.97
C LEU A 420 57.73 -11.40 60.24
N GLU A 421 58.47 -12.50 60.33
CA GLU A 421 59.67 -12.54 61.16
C GLU A 421 60.86 -12.99 60.30
N ASN A 422 61.68 -12.00 59.95
CA ASN A 422 63.08 -12.09 59.50
C ASN A 422 63.41 -12.85 58.20
N LYS A 423 63.24 -12.23 57.02
CA LYS A 423 64.10 -12.52 55.84
C LYS A 423 64.39 -11.30 54.95
N PRO A 424 65.56 -11.24 54.24
CA PRO A 424 66.05 -10.03 53.56
C PRO A 424 65.35 -9.74 52.22
N GLN A 425 65.31 -8.45 51.85
CA GLN A 425 64.67 -7.85 50.66
C GLN A 425 64.99 -8.51 49.31
N SER A 426 66.07 -9.28 49.18
CA SER A 426 66.46 -9.97 47.94
C SER A 426 65.51 -11.11 47.52
N THR A 427 64.75 -11.67 48.47
CA THR A 427 63.83 -12.80 48.21
C THR A 427 62.48 -12.32 47.66
N ILE A 428 62.05 -11.10 48.04
CA ILE A 428 60.79 -10.47 47.60
C ILE A 428 60.83 -10.14 46.10
N ILE A 429 61.99 -9.73 45.59
CA ILE A 429 62.20 -9.39 44.18
C ILE A 429 62.19 -10.66 43.30
N LYS A 430 62.76 -11.78 43.77
CA LYS A 430 62.73 -13.06 43.05
C LYS A 430 61.32 -13.62 42.91
N ASN A 431 60.50 -13.51 43.96
CA ASN A 431 59.11 -14.00 43.93
C ASN A 431 58.22 -13.16 43.01
N LYS A 432 58.41 -11.82 42.95
CA LYS A 432 57.69 -10.94 42.01
C LYS A 432 58.04 -11.23 40.53
N LEU A 433 59.29 -11.57 40.24
CA LEU A 433 59.76 -11.94 38.89
C LEU A 433 59.23 -13.31 38.42
N GLN A 434 59.01 -14.25 39.35
CA GLN A 434 58.46 -15.56 39.04
C GLN A 434 56.94 -15.51 38.81
N LEU A 435 56.22 -14.70 39.59
CA LEU A 435 54.79 -14.43 39.39
C LEU A 435 54.50 -13.79 38.02
N LEU A 436 55.35 -12.84 37.58
CA LEU A 436 55.26 -12.22 36.25
C LEU A 436 55.49 -13.21 35.10
N LYS A 437 56.33 -14.24 35.30
CA LYS A 437 56.55 -15.30 34.30
C LYS A 437 55.38 -16.28 34.21
N GLU A 438 54.69 -16.55 35.31
CA GLU A 438 53.50 -17.41 35.35
C GLU A 438 52.28 -16.71 34.73
N ILE A 439 52.12 -15.40 34.94
CA ILE A 439 51.10 -14.56 34.29
C ILE A 439 51.32 -14.47 32.76
N ASN A 440 52.57 -14.51 32.30
CA ASN A 440 52.88 -14.52 30.86
C ASN A 440 52.58 -15.89 30.22
N LYS A 441 52.70 -17.00 30.97
CA LYS A 441 52.38 -18.35 30.49
C LYS A 441 50.88 -18.65 30.42
N SER A 442 50.04 -17.91 31.13
CA SER A 442 48.57 -18.10 31.14
C SER A 442 47.85 -17.42 29.96
N GLY A 443 48.58 -16.79 29.04
CA GLY A 443 48.04 -16.25 27.78
C GLY A 443 47.20 -14.97 27.93
N VAL A 444 47.30 -14.28 29.08
CA VAL A 444 46.47 -13.09 29.39
C VAL A 444 46.99 -11.81 28.73
N ILE A 445 48.21 -11.80 28.17
CA ILE A 445 48.71 -10.67 27.38
C ILE A 445 49.52 -11.15 26.17
N ASP A 446 49.13 -10.71 24.98
CA ASP A 446 49.84 -10.99 23.74
C ASP A 446 50.95 -9.92 23.54
N TRP A 447 52.21 -10.29 23.77
CA TRP A 447 53.36 -9.38 23.67
C TRP A 447 54.26 -9.81 22.50
N PRO A 448 54.62 -8.91 21.57
CA PRO A 448 55.52 -9.26 20.49
C PRO A 448 56.93 -9.52 21.01
N VAL A 449 57.52 -10.62 20.56
CA VAL A 449 58.87 -11.07 20.93
C VAL A 449 59.89 -10.19 20.21
N GLY A 450 60.40 -9.16 20.89
CA GLY A 450 61.50 -8.29 20.44
C GLY A 450 62.73 -8.38 21.35
N THR A 451 63.92 -8.11 20.82
CA THR A 451 65.21 -8.28 21.51
C THR A 451 65.37 -7.42 22.78
N PRO A 452 66.19 -7.85 23.77
CA PRO A 452 66.21 -7.31 25.15
C PRO A 452 66.54 -5.81 25.30
N GLY A 453 67.18 -5.18 24.31
CA GLY A 453 67.59 -3.77 24.37
C GLY A 453 66.45 -2.77 24.16
N GLU A 454 65.53 -3.06 23.24
CA GLU A 454 64.42 -2.15 22.87
C GLU A 454 63.30 -2.18 23.90
N ASN A 455 63.14 -3.32 24.60
CA ASN A 455 62.15 -3.48 25.66
C ASN A 455 62.43 -2.60 26.88
N LYS A 456 63.68 -2.31 27.25
CA LYS A 456 63.99 -1.58 28.48
C LYS A 456 63.54 -0.11 28.44
N LEU A 457 63.61 0.53 27.27
CA LEU A 457 63.20 1.93 27.06
C LEU A 457 61.68 2.05 26.93
N LEU A 458 61.05 1.10 26.22
CA LEU A 458 59.59 1.00 26.09
C LEU A 458 58.91 0.67 27.43
N TYR A 459 59.55 -0.19 28.23
CA TYR A 459 59.10 -0.58 29.57
C TYR A 459 59.16 0.60 30.54
N LYS A 460 60.24 1.41 30.50
CA LYS A 460 60.38 2.61 31.33
C LYS A 460 59.36 3.69 30.93
N LYS A 461 59.15 3.91 29.63
CA LYS A 461 58.17 4.88 29.10
C LYS A 461 56.72 4.52 29.48
N ARG A 462 56.34 3.24 29.33
CA ARG A 462 54.98 2.78 29.68
C ARG A 462 54.74 2.69 31.19
N LEU A 463 55.76 2.40 32.00
CA LEU A 463 55.66 2.51 33.47
C LEU A 463 55.47 3.95 33.92
N THR A 464 56.14 4.92 33.27
CA THR A 464 55.94 6.35 33.55
C THR A 464 54.54 6.82 33.12
N GLU A 465 54.05 6.40 31.95
CA GLU A 465 52.68 6.70 31.49
C GLU A 465 51.61 6.06 32.41
N HIS A 466 51.86 4.85 32.91
CA HIS A 466 50.96 4.17 33.85
C HIS A 466 50.98 4.82 35.25
N TYR A 467 52.16 5.21 35.77
CA TYR A 467 52.25 5.97 37.03
C TYR A 467 51.63 7.37 36.93
N CYS A 468 51.73 8.04 35.77
CA CYS A 468 51.03 9.29 35.51
C CYS A 468 49.51 9.10 35.49
N SER A 469 49.00 8.02 34.89
CA SER A 469 47.57 7.70 34.91
C SER A 469 47.05 7.39 36.32
N ILE A 470 47.84 6.73 37.17
CA ILE A 470 47.46 6.42 38.55
C ILE A 470 47.40 7.69 39.41
N LYS A 471 48.39 8.59 39.31
CA LYS A 471 48.33 9.90 39.98
C LYS A 471 47.19 10.78 39.49
N GLN A 472 46.81 10.65 38.22
CA GLN A 472 45.70 11.40 37.63
C GLN A 472 44.34 10.81 38.01
N ILE A 473 44.26 9.50 38.22
CA ILE A 473 43.10 8.82 38.82
C ILE A 473 42.98 9.17 40.32
N GLU A 474 44.08 9.22 41.07
CA GLU A 474 44.10 9.65 42.47
C GLU A 474 43.72 11.14 42.62
N ALA A 475 44.18 12.01 41.71
CA ALA A 475 43.80 13.42 41.68
C ALA A 475 42.32 13.62 41.28
N ASN A 476 41.81 12.86 40.31
CA ASN A 476 40.40 12.92 39.91
C ASN A 476 39.47 12.33 40.98
N LYS A 477 39.95 11.34 41.75
CA LYS A 477 39.24 10.80 42.90
C LYS A 477 39.20 11.80 44.06
N ALA A 478 40.30 12.49 44.36
CA ALA A 478 40.31 13.57 45.34
C ALA A 478 39.42 14.77 44.94
N ILE A 479 39.29 15.08 43.64
CA ILE A 479 38.37 16.09 43.12
C ILE A 479 36.90 15.62 43.21
N SER A 480 36.63 14.34 42.94
CA SER A 480 35.30 13.74 43.08
C SER A 480 34.85 13.70 44.55
N ASP A 481 35.73 13.26 45.45
CA ASP A 481 35.46 13.18 46.89
C ASP A 481 35.26 14.58 47.50
N ALA A 482 35.97 15.61 47.00
CA ALA A 482 35.76 17.02 47.39
C ALA A 482 34.47 17.64 46.82
N LEU A 483 33.97 17.16 45.67
CA LEU A 483 32.71 17.60 45.06
C LEU A 483 31.49 16.94 45.73
N ASP A 484 31.64 15.71 46.21
CA ASP A 484 30.59 14.98 46.95
C ASP A 484 30.42 15.50 48.39
N GLU A 485 31.46 16.08 49.01
CA GLU A 485 31.32 16.82 50.28
C GLU A 485 30.58 18.16 50.13
N CYS A 486 30.43 18.68 48.90
CA CYS A 486 29.81 19.98 48.63
C CYS A 486 28.31 19.91 48.24
N ILE A 487 27.70 18.72 48.19
CA ILE A 487 26.26 18.56 47.91
C ILE A 487 25.57 17.72 49.01
N ILE A 488 25.40 18.35 50.18
CA ILE A 488 24.21 18.16 51.02
C ILE A 488 23.52 19.53 51.09
N ALA A 489 22.38 19.64 50.39
CA ALA A 489 21.39 20.71 50.53
C ALA A 489 20.91 20.80 52.00
N PRO A 490 20.43 21.94 52.57
CA PRO A 490 19.43 22.80 51.92
C PRO A 490 19.42 24.31 52.27
N LYS A 491 18.84 25.12 51.37
CA LYS A 491 17.71 26.02 51.68
C LYS A 491 17.02 26.51 50.41
#